data_AF-A0A8H8MS68-F1
#
_entry.id   AF-A0A8H8MS68-F1
#
_cell.length_a   1.000
_cell.length_b   1.000
_cell.length_c   1.000
_cell.angle_alpha   90.00
_cell.angle_beta   90.00
_cell.angle_gamma   90.00
#
_symmetry.space_group_name_H-M   'P 1'
#
loop_
_entity.id
_entity.type
_entity.pdbx_description
1 polymer ?
#
loop_
_entity_poly.entity_id
_entity_poly.type
_entity_poly.pdbx_seq_one_letter_code
_entity_poly.pdbx_strand_id
1 'polypeptide(L)'
;MPHTPFLELYAGSKIEFEAENNAYLRTVSMLSDKADAYGLPSVPEDLDEEQQGILQDLSPGINLRFQRPNSLNLGAWWRQGIAKDFVMQGGDVTRNDGSGGESIYGGKFADSKEGLKKKPELGSLAMANSGKNSNTSQFFVVLTNNPSDLAKISGKYVVFGRRLSALAGSDEKPVKPVWVEESGVLLEAE
;
A
#
# COMPACT_ATOMS: atom_id res chain seq x y z
N MET A 1 -22.83 13.79 -3.85
CA MET A 1 -22.16 13.30 -5.07
C MET A 1 -21.54 11.95 -4.73
N PRO A 2 -21.66 10.91 -5.58
CA PRO A 2 -20.99 9.65 -5.31
C PRO A 2 -19.47 9.88 -5.38
N HIS A 3 -18.80 9.58 -4.28
CA HIS A 3 -17.34 9.59 -4.20
C HIS A 3 -16.87 8.17 -4.49
N THR A 4 -16.08 7.99 -5.55
CA THR A 4 -15.53 6.67 -5.89
C THR A 4 -14.08 6.62 -5.40
N PRO A 5 -13.79 5.94 -4.28
CA PRO A 5 -12.41 5.74 -3.85
C PRO A 5 -11.69 4.85 -4.86
N PHE A 6 -10.45 5.20 -5.19
CA PHE A 6 -9.61 4.43 -6.11
C PHE A 6 -8.28 4.05 -5.45
N LEU A 7 -7.70 2.96 -5.96
CA LEU A 7 -6.40 2.46 -5.58
C LEU A 7 -5.67 2.03 -6.84
N GLU A 8 -4.59 2.73 -7.18
CA GLU A 8 -3.72 2.37 -8.30
C GLU A 8 -2.57 1.50 -7.81
N LEU A 9 -2.40 0.35 -8.47
CA LEU A 9 -1.43 -0.67 -8.11
C LEU A 9 -0.40 -0.82 -9.22
N TYR A 10 0.87 -0.59 -8.88
CA TYR A 10 1.99 -0.70 -9.78
C TYR A 10 2.89 -1.88 -9.43
N ALA A 11 3.19 -2.74 -10.39
CA ALA A 11 4.13 -3.85 -10.22
C ALA A 11 5.56 -3.38 -10.57
N GLY A 12 6.43 -3.23 -9.57
CA GLY A 12 7.77 -2.64 -9.70
C GLY A 12 8.91 -3.52 -9.18
N SER A 13 10.15 -3.14 -9.45
CA SER A 13 11.33 -3.86 -8.93
C SER A 13 11.51 -3.60 -7.43
N LYS A 14 11.63 -4.67 -6.63
CA LYS A 14 12.00 -4.57 -5.21
C LYS A 14 13.32 -3.82 -5.01
N ILE A 15 14.27 -4.04 -5.91
CA ILE A 15 15.59 -3.41 -5.85
C ILE A 15 15.47 -1.90 -6.08
N GLU A 16 14.60 -1.47 -6.99
CA GLU A 16 14.35 -0.05 -7.26
C GLU A 16 13.66 0.59 -6.05
N PHE A 17 12.60 -0.02 -5.52
CA PHE A 17 11.94 0.48 -4.30
C PHE A 17 12.90 0.57 -3.11
N GLU A 18 13.74 -0.45 -2.88
CA GLU A 18 14.73 -0.42 -1.81
C GLU A 18 15.76 0.70 -2.04
N ALA A 19 16.20 0.93 -3.27
CA ALA A 19 17.09 2.04 -3.61
C ALA A 19 16.44 3.40 -3.34
N GLU A 20 15.18 3.59 -3.75
CA GLU A 20 14.41 4.81 -3.51
C GLU A 20 14.14 5.06 -2.02
N ASN A 21 13.77 4.01 -1.29
CA ASN A 21 13.56 4.07 0.16
C ASN A 21 14.85 4.39 0.91
N ASN A 22 15.97 3.81 0.49
CA ASN A 22 17.27 4.14 1.04
C ASN A 22 17.67 5.59 0.75
N ALA A 23 17.35 6.12 -0.43
CA ALA A 23 17.57 7.54 -0.76
C ALA A 23 16.70 8.48 0.12
N TYR A 24 15.43 8.13 0.33
CA TYR A 24 14.54 8.87 1.22
C TYR A 24 15.05 8.87 2.67
N LEU A 25 15.41 7.70 3.21
CA LEU A 25 15.91 7.56 4.59
C LEU A 25 17.22 8.31 4.82
N ARG A 26 18.11 8.39 3.82
CA ARG A 26 19.31 9.23 3.88
C ARG A 26 18.96 10.71 4.02
N THR A 27 17.96 11.16 3.25
CA THR A 27 17.47 12.55 3.31
C THR A 27 16.92 12.87 4.70
N VAL A 28 16.10 11.97 5.27
CA VAL A 28 15.59 12.09 6.65
C VAL A 28 16.74 12.17 7.67
N SER A 29 17.73 11.28 7.56
CA SER A 29 18.88 11.27 8.46
C SER A 29 19.68 12.57 8.39
N MET A 30 19.87 13.13 7.19
CA MET A 30 20.55 14.40 7.01
C MET A 30 19.78 15.57 7.63
N LEU A 31 18.46 15.60 7.43
CA LEU A 31 17.62 16.63 8.05
C LEU A 31 17.67 16.53 9.58
N SER A 32 17.65 15.32 10.14
CA SER A 32 17.81 15.13 11.59
C SER A 32 19.11 15.74 12.14
N ASP A 33 20.19 15.72 11.36
CA ASP A 33 21.49 16.24 11.79
C ASP A 33 21.68 17.74 11.49
N LYS A 34 21.06 18.24 10.41
CA LYS A 34 21.36 19.58 9.86
C LYS A 34 20.20 20.57 9.94
N ALA A 35 18.95 20.11 10.14
CA ALA A 35 17.78 20.97 10.01
C ALA A 35 17.84 22.19 10.94
N ASP A 36 18.19 22.00 12.21
CA ASP A 36 18.28 23.09 13.19
C ASP A 36 19.34 24.13 12.83
N ALA A 37 20.49 23.69 12.28
CA ALA A 37 21.60 24.58 11.94
C ALA A 37 21.28 25.50 10.76
N TYR A 38 20.43 25.05 9.84
CA TYR A 38 20.08 25.76 8.60
C TYR A 38 18.63 26.26 8.59
N GLY A 39 17.88 26.07 9.68
CA GLY A 39 16.46 26.44 9.76
C GLY A 39 15.58 25.69 8.77
N LEU A 40 15.93 24.45 8.44
CA LEU A 40 15.20 23.62 7.48
C LEU A 40 14.01 22.93 8.16
N PRO A 41 12.94 22.61 7.41
CA PRO A 41 11.94 21.65 7.82
C PRO A 41 12.55 20.31 8.25
N SER A 42 11.92 19.65 9.23
CA SER A 42 12.37 18.36 9.75
C SER A 42 11.93 17.17 8.89
N VAL A 43 11.03 17.41 7.93
CA VAL A 43 10.43 16.40 7.05
C VAL A 43 10.80 16.72 5.61
N PRO A 44 11.30 15.75 4.80
CA PRO A 44 11.72 16.01 3.43
C PRO A 44 10.64 16.62 2.53
N GLU A 45 9.38 16.22 2.73
CA GLU A 45 8.23 16.67 1.95
C GLU A 45 7.90 18.16 2.14
N ASP A 46 8.33 18.75 3.24
CA ASP A 46 8.06 20.16 3.58
C ASP A 46 9.14 21.11 3.03
N LEU A 47 10.21 20.57 2.42
CA LEU A 47 11.27 21.37 1.81
C LEU A 47 10.81 21.99 0.50
N ASP A 48 11.04 23.28 0.34
CA ASP A 48 10.89 23.96 -0.96
C ASP A 48 12.05 23.60 -1.92
N GLU A 49 11.90 23.98 -3.20
CA GLU A 49 12.89 23.67 -4.24
C GLU A 49 14.29 24.25 -3.96
N GLU A 50 14.36 25.42 -3.31
CA GLU A 50 15.62 26.07 -2.97
C GLU A 50 16.34 25.28 -1.86
N GLN A 51 15.61 24.90 -0.82
CA GLN A 51 16.10 24.08 0.29
C GLN A 51 16.52 22.68 -0.17
N GLN A 52 15.78 22.08 -1.10
CA GLN A 52 16.16 20.82 -1.73
C GLN A 52 17.48 20.96 -2.51
N GLY A 53 17.67 22.08 -3.23
CA GLY A 53 18.92 22.40 -3.93
C GLY A 53 20.11 22.51 -2.98
N ILE A 54 19.94 23.24 -1.87
CA ILE A 54 20.96 23.39 -0.83
C ILE A 54 21.38 22.02 -0.28
N LEU A 55 20.43 21.13 0.00
CA LEU A 55 20.75 19.80 0.51
C LEU A 55 21.51 18.94 -0.49
N GLN A 56 21.21 19.05 -1.79
CA GLN A 56 21.95 18.36 -2.85
C GLN A 56 23.38 18.89 -2.97
N ASP A 57 23.57 20.20 -2.92
CA ASP A 57 24.89 20.84 -2.99
C ASP A 57 25.76 20.50 -1.76
N LEU A 58 25.14 20.38 -0.59
CA LEU A 58 25.81 19.94 0.63
C LEU A 58 26.19 18.46 0.65
N SER A 59 25.70 17.66 -0.30
CA SER A 59 25.94 16.21 -0.36
C SER A 59 26.08 15.70 -1.79
N PRO A 60 27.13 16.18 -2.50
CA PRO A 60 27.36 15.81 -3.88
C PRO A 60 27.62 14.31 -4.01
N GLY A 61 26.95 13.67 -4.96
CA GLY A 61 27.07 12.23 -5.24
C GLY A 61 26.23 11.33 -4.33
N ILE A 62 25.46 11.88 -3.40
CA ILE A 62 24.42 11.14 -2.66
C ILE A 62 23.10 11.31 -3.40
N ASN A 63 22.46 10.19 -3.76
CA ASN A 63 21.10 10.22 -4.29
C ASN A 63 20.14 10.54 -3.15
N LEU A 64 19.57 11.75 -3.17
CA LEU A 64 18.57 12.21 -2.21
C LEU A 64 17.16 12.10 -2.82
N ARG A 65 16.17 11.93 -1.95
CA ARG A 65 14.76 11.84 -2.36
C ARG A 65 13.91 12.58 -1.33
N PHE A 66 13.10 13.52 -1.80
CA PHE A 66 12.30 14.42 -0.97
C PHE A 66 10.84 14.01 -0.83
N GLN A 67 10.44 12.95 -1.54
CA GLN A 67 9.10 12.37 -1.47
C GLN A 67 9.23 10.93 -1.01
N ARG A 68 8.38 10.49 -0.08
CA ARG A 68 8.31 9.05 0.24
C ARG A 68 8.11 8.23 -1.03
N PRO A 69 8.85 7.12 -1.20
CA PRO A 69 8.44 6.13 -2.19
C PRO A 69 7.07 5.58 -1.77
N ASN A 70 6.21 5.35 -2.74
CA ASN A 70 4.86 4.89 -2.45
C ASN A 70 4.91 3.50 -1.82
N SER A 71 4.64 3.44 -0.51
CA SER A 71 4.85 2.25 0.30
C SER A 71 3.54 1.53 0.53
N LEU A 72 3.23 0.57 -0.33
CA LEU A 72 2.45 -0.58 0.12
C LEU A 72 3.19 -1.83 -0.30
N ASN A 73 3.82 -2.48 0.67
CA ASN A 73 4.28 -3.86 0.50
C ASN A 73 3.06 -4.73 0.25
N LEU A 74 2.74 -4.95 -1.02
CA LEU A 74 1.80 -5.98 -1.41
C LEU A 74 2.56 -7.31 -1.44
N GLY A 75 2.88 -7.79 -0.23
CA GLY A 75 3.48 -9.10 -0.05
C GLY A 75 2.45 -10.19 -0.33
N ALA A 76 2.89 -11.30 -0.92
CA ALA A 76 2.16 -12.56 -0.82
C ALA A 76 2.33 -13.07 0.63
N TRP A 77 1.53 -12.54 1.55
CA TRP A 77 1.58 -12.88 2.97
C TRP A 77 1.10 -14.32 3.18
N TRP A 78 2.02 -15.20 3.55
CA TRP A 78 1.74 -16.61 3.84
C TRP A 78 1.33 -16.74 5.31
N ARG A 79 0.03 -16.78 5.59
CA ARG A 79 -0.48 -17.40 6.84
C ARG A 79 -1.03 -18.79 6.50
N GLN A 80 -0.88 -19.73 7.44
CA GLN A 80 -1.28 -21.13 7.27
C GLN A 80 -2.64 -21.25 6.55
N GLY A 81 -2.65 -21.85 5.36
CA GLY A 81 -3.86 -22.12 4.56
C GLY A 81 -4.11 -21.19 3.37
N ILE A 82 -3.36 -20.09 3.21
CA ILE A 82 -3.37 -19.23 2.01
C ILE A 82 -2.10 -19.53 1.21
N ALA A 83 -2.27 -20.16 0.05
CA ALA A 83 -1.14 -20.51 -0.82
C ALA A 83 -0.41 -19.24 -1.30
N LYS A 84 0.91 -19.34 -1.54
CA LYS A 84 1.58 -18.41 -2.46
C LYS A 84 0.71 -18.35 -3.70
N ASP A 85 0.42 -17.15 -4.21
CA ASP A 85 -0.30 -16.90 -5.47
C ASP A 85 -1.82 -16.76 -5.35
N PHE A 86 -2.35 -16.81 -4.14
CA PHE A 86 -3.79 -16.71 -3.92
C PHE A 86 -4.28 -15.25 -3.84
N VAL A 87 -3.58 -14.44 -3.04
CA VAL A 87 -3.93 -13.05 -2.75
C VAL A 87 -2.67 -12.20 -2.63
N MET A 88 -2.87 -10.90 -2.77
CA MET A 88 -1.83 -9.89 -2.65
C MET A 88 -2.25 -8.91 -1.55
N GLN A 89 -1.57 -8.93 -0.41
CA GLN A 89 -2.00 -8.23 0.82
C GLN A 89 -1.07 -7.07 1.16
N GLY A 90 -1.66 -5.94 1.55
CA GLY A 90 -0.97 -4.74 1.99
C GLY A 90 -1.82 -3.93 2.96
N GLY A 91 -1.48 -2.65 3.15
CA GLY A 91 -2.24 -1.73 4.00
C GLY A 91 -1.85 -1.76 5.49
N ASP A 92 -0.69 -2.31 5.85
CA ASP A 92 -0.15 -2.16 7.20
C ASP A 92 0.54 -0.79 7.35
N VAL A 93 -0.25 0.21 7.68
CA VAL A 93 0.20 1.61 7.80
C VAL A 93 1.06 1.89 9.05
N THR A 94 1.22 0.90 9.94
CA THR A 94 1.88 1.10 11.24
C THR A 94 3.27 0.46 11.33
N ARG A 95 3.44 -0.72 10.72
CA ARG A 95 4.67 -1.52 10.87
C ARG A 95 5.26 -1.99 9.55
N ASN A 96 4.49 -1.91 8.45
CA ASN A 96 4.91 -2.38 7.13
C ASN A 96 5.38 -3.85 7.10
N ASP A 97 5.00 -4.67 8.08
CA ASP A 97 5.42 -6.07 8.25
C ASP A 97 4.22 -7.04 8.38
N GLY A 98 3.02 -6.57 8.05
CA GLY A 98 1.78 -7.37 8.05
C GLY A 98 1.28 -7.73 9.45
N SER A 99 1.98 -7.35 10.53
CA SER A 99 1.57 -7.57 11.91
C SER A 99 0.76 -6.41 12.50
N GLY A 100 0.79 -5.24 11.86
CA GLY A 100 0.16 -4.03 12.34
C GLY A 100 -1.16 -3.67 11.66
N GLY A 101 -1.39 -2.38 11.50
CA GLY A 101 -2.56 -1.77 10.88
C GLY A 101 -3.48 -1.15 11.91
N GLU A 102 -4.09 -0.03 11.55
CA GLU A 102 -4.92 0.79 12.42
C GLU A 102 -6.08 1.33 11.59
N SER A 103 -7.31 1.27 12.11
CA SER A 103 -8.45 1.87 11.41
C SER A 103 -8.61 3.34 11.77
N ILE A 104 -9.29 4.10 10.89
CA ILE A 104 -9.66 5.50 11.16
C ILE A 104 -10.59 5.66 12.37
N TYR A 105 -11.19 4.57 12.87
CA TYR A 105 -12.08 4.56 14.03
C TYR A 105 -11.35 4.33 15.35
N GLY A 106 -10.03 4.10 15.33
CA GLY A 106 -9.25 3.66 16.48
C GLY A 106 -9.34 2.15 16.66
N GLY A 107 -8.22 1.46 16.41
CA GLY A 107 -8.02 0.04 16.55
C GLY A 107 -8.71 -0.77 15.46
N LYS A 108 -9.39 -1.84 15.90
CA LYS A 108 -10.08 -2.82 15.05
C LYS A 108 -11.57 -2.48 14.91
N PHE A 109 -12.17 -2.84 13.77
CA PHE A 109 -13.60 -2.68 13.53
C PHE A 109 -14.29 -3.97 13.03
N ALA A 110 -15.62 -3.98 13.17
CA ALA A 110 -16.48 -5.12 12.90
C ALA A 110 -16.64 -5.45 11.40
N ASP A 111 -17.03 -6.69 11.09
CA ASP A 111 -17.30 -7.11 9.72
C ASP A 111 -18.62 -6.52 9.21
N SER A 112 -18.65 -5.96 8.00
CA SER A 112 -19.90 -5.61 7.32
C SER A 112 -20.62 -6.85 6.82
N LYS A 113 -21.91 -6.99 7.18
CA LYS A 113 -22.75 -8.11 6.72
C LYS A 113 -22.97 -8.08 5.21
N GLU A 114 -23.11 -6.91 4.58
CA GLU A 114 -23.22 -6.86 3.11
C GLU A 114 -21.92 -7.30 2.44
N GLY A 115 -20.77 -6.86 2.97
CA GLY A 115 -19.46 -7.22 2.40
C GLY A 115 -19.13 -8.71 2.56
N LEU A 116 -19.54 -9.36 3.66
CA LEU A 116 -19.37 -10.81 3.83
C LEU A 116 -20.24 -11.64 2.86
N LYS A 117 -21.36 -11.11 2.38
CA LYS A 117 -22.24 -11.81 1.42
C LYS A 117 -21.73 -11.74 -0.02
N LYS A 118 -20.88 -10.77 -0.33
CA LYS A 118 -20.30 -10.62 -1.68
C LYS A 118 -19.36 -11.79 -1.96
N LYS A 119 -19.48 -12.34 -3.17
CA LYS A 119 -18.58 -13.40 -3.64
C LYS A 119 -17.27 -12.77 -4.10
N PRO A 120 -16.12 -13.20 -3.56
CA PRO A 120 -14.84 -12.76 -4.06
C PRO A 120 -14.57 -13.38 -5.44
N GLU A 121 -14.04 -12.56 -6.32
CA GLU A 121 -13.65 -12.89 -7.70
C GLU A 121 -12.26 -12.32 -7.98
N LEU A 122 -11.63 -12.76 -9.07
CA LEU A 122 -10.35 -12.21 -9.53
C LEU A 122 -10.41 -10.67 -9.60
N GLY A 123 -9.50 -9.99 -8.91
CA GLY A 123 -9.46 -8.53 -8.82
C GLY A 123 -10.38 -7.90 -7.77
N SER A 124 -11.04 -8.70 -6.93
CA SER A 124 -11.80 -8.19 -5.77
C SER A 124 -10.85 -7.63 -4.70
N LEU A 125 -11.26 -6.55 -4.04
CA LEU A 125 -10.62 -6.02 -2.83
C LEU A 125 -11.40 -6.46 -1.59
N ALA A 126 -10.68 -7.02 -0.62
CA ALA A 126 -11.25 -7.49 0.64
C ALA A 126 -10.39 -7.12 1.85
N MET A 127 -11.02 -6.91 3.00
CA MET A 127 -10.32 -6.59 4.24
C MET A 127 -9.53 -7.80 4.75
N ALA A 128 -8.26 -7.61 5.10
CA ALA A 128 -7.50 -8.59 5.86
C ALA A 128 -7.85 -8.46 7.35
N ASN A 129 -7.95 -9.59 8.04
CA ASN A 129 -8.28 -9.60 9.47
C ASN A 129 -7.55 -10.74 10.20
N SER A 130 -7.55 -10.64 11.53
CA SER A 130 -6.99 -11.63 12.47
C SER A 130 -8.05 -12.56 13.07
N GLY A 131 -9.22 -12.67 12.43
CA GLY A 131 -10.42 -13.27 12.98
C GLY A 131 -11.66 -12.38 12.80
N LYS A 132 -12.84 -12.90 13.17
CA LYS A 132 -14.11 -12.16 13.07
C LYS A 132 -14.03 -10.80 13.75
N ASN A 133 -14.60 -9.78 13.11
CA ASN A 133 -14.67 -8.41 13.63
C ASN A 133 -13.31 -7.81 14.03
N SER A 134 -12.26 -8.10 13.26
CA SER A 134 -10.91 -7.61 13.56
C SER A 134 -10.24 -6.90 12.39
N ASN A 135 -11.05 -6.18 11.59
CA ASN A 135 -10.56 -5.41 10.46
C ASN A 135 -9.75 -4.20 10.94
N THR A 136 -8.68 -3.88 10.22
CA THR A 136 -7.81 -2.72 10.44
C THR A 136 -7.65 -1.96 9.12
N SER A 137 -6.51 -1.32 8.86
CA SER A 137 -6.19 -0.76 7.54
C SER A 137 -5.77 -1.80 6.50
N GLN A 138 -5.47 -3.04 6.91
CA GLN A 138 -4.95 -4.04 5.99
C GLN A 138 -6.02 -4.60 5.05
N PHE A 139 -5.67 -4.80 3.78
CA PHE A 139 -6.53 -5.36 2.74
C PHE A 139 -5.75 -6.28 1.81
N PHE A 140 -6.46 -7.04 0.98
CA PHE A 140 -5.85 -7.81 -0.08
C PHE A 140 -6.64 -7.74 -1.39
N VAL A 141 -5.92 -7.93 -2.49
CA VAL A 141 -6.45 -8.13 -3.83
C VAL A 141 -6.44 -9.61 -4.15
N VAL A 142 -7.56 -10.12 -4.66
CA VAL A 142 -7.69 -11.51 -5.10
C VAL A 142 -6.98 -11.69 -6.44
N LEU A 143 -6.02 -12.62 -6.52
CA LEU A 143 -5.21 -12.87 -7.72
C LEU A 143 -5.55 -14.18 -8.45
N THR A 144 -6.56 -14.91 -7.97
CA THR A 144 -6.96 -16.20 -8.54
C THR A 144 -8.39 -16.15 -9.06
N ASN A 145 -8.69 -16.96 -10.08
CA ASN A 145 -10.04 -17.32 -10.49
C ASN A 145 -10.40 -18.77 -10.10
N ASN A 146 -9.50 -19.48 -9.39
CA ASN A 146 -9.72 -20.87 -9.00
C ASN A 146 -10.88 -20.98 -7.98
N PRO A 147 -11.95 -21.73 -8.28
CA PRO A 147 -13.11 -21.83 -7.38
C PRO A 147 -12.79 -22.37 -5.99
N SER A 148 -11.86 -23.32 -5.88
CA SER A 148 -11.46 -23.93 -4.61
C SER A 148 -10.74 -22.94 -3.70
N ASP A 149 -9.94 -22.05 -4.29
CA ASP A 149 -9.26 -21.00 -3.54
C ASP A 149 -10.25 -19.89 -3.15
N LEU A 150 -11.11 -19.44 -4.07
CA LEU A 150 -12.16 -18.46 -3.78
C LEU A 150 -13.10 -18.94 -2.66
N ALA A 151 -13.39 -20.25 -2.59
CA ALA A 151 -14.18 -20.83 -1.50
C ALA A 151 -13.51 -20.70 -0.12
N LYS A 152 -12.17 -20.61 -0.04
CA LYS A 152 -11.44 -20.45 1.24
C LYS A 152 -11.68 -19.08 1.87
N ILE A 153 -11.92 -18.04 1.07
CA ILE A 153 -12.08 -16.64 1.51
C ILE A 153 -13.55 -16.19 1.51
N SER A 154 -14.43 -16.88 0.78
CA SER A 154 -15.86 -16.57 0.70
C SER A 154 -16.50 -16.58 2.10
N GLY A 155 -17.22 -15.50 2.43
CA GLY A 155 -17.91 -15.35 3.72
C GLY A 155 -17.02 -15.14 4.95
N LYS A 156 -15.70 -15.04 4.77
CA LYS A 156 -14.73 -14.83 5.87
C LYS A 156 -14.10 -13.43 5.89
N TYR A 157 -14.04 -12.79 4.72
CA TYR A 157 -13.43 -11.48 4.53
C TYR A 157 -14.44 -10.55 3.89
N VAL A 158 -14.48 -9.30 4.36
CA VAL A 158 -15.40 -8.27 3.88
C VAL A 158 -14.92 -7.80 2.51
N VAL A 159 -15.65 -8.13 1.45
CA VAL A 159 -15.37 -7.58 0.11
C VAL A 159 -15.93 -6.18 0.02
N PHE A 160 -15.08 -5.20 -0.26
CA PHE A 160 -15.46 -3.78 -0.26
C PHE A 160 -15.28 -3.10 -1.61
N GLY A 161 -14.53 -3.69 -2.53
CA GLY A 161 -14.30 -3.13 -3.86
C GLY A 161 -13.92 -4.17 -4.90
N ARG A 162 -13.72 -3.69 -6.12
CA ARG A 162 -13.17 -4.46 -7.24
C ARG A 162 -12.33 -3.54 -8.10
N ARG A 163 -11.37 -4.10 -8.82
CA ARG A 163 -10.60 -3.37 -9.83
C ARG A 163 -11.52 -2.75 -10.90
N LEU A 164 -11.15 -1.57 -11.41
CA LEU A 164 -11.83 -0.88 -12.50
C LEU A 164 -11.15 -1.12 -13.86
N SER A 165 -9.82 -1.22 -13.87
CA SER A 165 -8.99 -1.52 -15.05
C SER A 165 -8.18 -2.81 -14.85
N ALA A 166 -7.61 -3.34 -15.93
CA ALA A 166 -6.69 -4.47 -15.87
C ALA A 166 -5.43 -4.09 -15.05
N LEU A 167 -4.83 -5.07 -14.37
CA LEU A 167 -3.47 -4.91 -13.87
C LEU A 167 -2.57 -4.63 -15.09
N ALA A 168 -1.68 -3.63 -15.03
CA ALA A 168 -0.72 -3.45 -16.10
C ALA A 168 0.20 -4.70 -16.15
N GLY A 169 0.05 -5.50 -17.21
CA GLY A 169 0.57 -6.87 -17.31
C GLY A 169 -0.54 -7.78 -17.82
N SER A 170 -0.23 -8.89 -18.48
CA SER A 170 -1.21 -9.92 -18.85
C SER A 170 -2.13 -10.25 -17.65
N ASP A 171 -3.29 -10.89 -17.86
CA ASP A 171 -4.09 -11.53 -16.79
C ASP A 171 -3.32 -12.59 -15.96
N GLU A 172 -2.00 -12.64 -16.14
CA GLU A 172 -1.04 -13.42 -15.42
C GLU A 172 -0.62 -12.71 -14.12
N LYS A 173 -0.53 -13.56 -13.10
CA LYS A 173 0.01 -13.29 -11.78
C LYS A 173 1.24 -12.34 -11.80
N PRO A 174 1.32 -11.34 -10.90
CA PRO A 174 2.50 -10.50 -10.77
C PRO A 174 3.73 -11.35 -10.41
N VAL A 175 4.73 -11.36 -11.28
CA VAL A 175 6.03 -12.03 -11.07
C VAL A 175 6.99 -11.13 -10.29
N LYS A 176 6.65 -9.84 -10.18
CA LYS A 176 7.36 -8.80 -9.45
C LYS A 176 6.50 -8.31 -8.27
N PRO A 177 7.11 -7.81 -7.18
CA PRO A 177 6.36 -7.19 -6.10
C PRO A 177 5.52 -6.01 -6.61
N VAL A 178 4.38 -5.80 -5.96
CA VAL A 178 3.42 -4.76 -6.31
C VAL A 178 3.42 -3.72 -5.20
N TRP A 179 3.15 -2.49 -5.57
CA TRP A 179 3.14 -1.31 -4.73
C TRP A 179 1.87 -0.53 -5.05
N VAL A 180 1.36 0.24 -4.10
CA VAL A 180 0.37 1.27 -4.44
C VAL A 180 1.16 2.43 -5.03
N GLU A 181 0.79 2.91 -6.21
CA GLU A 181 1.41 4.08 -6.83
C GLU A 181 0.68 5.35 -6.42
N GLU A 182 -0.66 5.33 -6.51
CA GLU A 182 -1.50 6.43 -6.08
C GLU A 182 -2.78 5.89 -5.43
N SER A 183 -3.35 6.66 -4.51
CA SER A 183 -4.67 6.40 -3.97
C SER A 183 -5.40 7.70 -3.72
N GLY A 184 -6.70 7.70 -3.89
CA GLY A 184 -7.49 8.92 -3.75
C GLY A 184 -8.97 8.66 -3.90
N VAL A 185 -9.71 9.75 -4.14
CA VAL A 185 -11.14 9.72 -4.41
C VAL A 185 -11.37 10.43 -5.73
N LEU A 186 -11.91 9.71 -6.71
CA LEU A 186 -12.34 10.32 -7.95
C LEU A 186 -13.58 11.16 -7.65
N LEU A 187 -13.48 12.45 -7.99
CA LEU A 187 -14.63 13.32 -8.16
C LEU A 187 -15.10 13.12 -9.59
N GLU A 188 -16.27 12.52 -9.80
CA GLU A 188 -16.85 12.49 -11.14
C GLU A 188 -17.20 13.93 -11.54
N ALA A 189 -16.67 14.38 -12.67
CA ALA A 189 -17.05 15.65 -13.28
C ALA A 189 -18.48 15.55 -13.84
N GLU A 190 -19.25 16.63 -13.70
CA GLU A 190 -20.62 16.78 -14.22
C GLU A 190 -20.74 16.55 -15.75
#